data_AF-A0A8S1QH36-F1
#
_entry.id   AF-A0A8S1QH36-F1
#
_cell.length_a   1.000
_cell.length_b   1.000
_cell.length_c   1.000
_cell.angle_alpha   90.00
_cell.angle_beta   90.00
_cell.angle_gamma   90.00
#
_symmetry.space_group_name_H-M   'P 1'
#
loop_
_entity.id
_entity.type
_entity.pdbx_description
1 polymer ?
#
loop_
_entity_poly.entity_id
_entity_poly.type
_entity_poly.pdbx_seq_one_letter_code
_entity_poly.pdbx_strand_id
1 'polypeptide(L)'
;MASYVAKSVLNDSIRQLKSNQKDSKQNIDWDDFNYPPLIKVIHYNIEEVQPEYRLVVRSLWLSSILIAVYTLLNIIDNSIQTGYGNDGIRILYSFMFLFSFNPIQFFIFYRGYKGVASDPYLLVLYKWIQILLIMCWITFSIVDILGFNGFITLSYLFDYLPFCGVLALFEDIILLLVVALSGFALFRIWNIKE
;
A
#
# COMPACT_ATOMS: atom_id res chain seq x y z
N MET A 1 -26.78 -4.46 -50.42
CA MET A 1 -25.40 -3.94 -50.46
C MET A 1 -25.14 -2.83 -49.45
N ALA A 2 -25.95 -1.76 -49.38
CA ALA A 2 -25.69 -0.63 -48.47
C ALA A 2 -25.55 -0.99 -46.97
N SER A 3 -26.32 -1.97 -46.47
CA SER A 3 -26.25 -2.45 -45.07
C SER A 3 -24.91 -3.15 -44.72
N TYR A 4 -24.28 -3.82 -45.69
CA TYR A 4 -23.00 -4.48 -45.48
C TYR A 4 -21.85 -3.48 -45.41
N VAL A 5 -21.88 -2.46 -46.27
CA VAL A 5 -20.88 -1.38 -46.30
C VAL A 5 -20.96 -0.53 -45.03
N ALA A 6 -22.17 -0.22 -44.55
CA ALA A 6 -22.34 0.51 -43.29
C ALA A 6 -21.77 -0.27 -42.09
N LYS A 7 -21.97 -1.59 -42.03
CA LYS A 7 -21.42 -2.42 -40.95
C LYS A 7 -19.90 -2.56 -41.01
N SER A 8 -19.28 -2.60 -42.19
CA SER A 8 -17.82 -2.68 -42.29
C SER A 8 -17.14 -1.39 -41.84
N VAL A 9 -17.64 -0.23 -42.30
CA VAL A 9 -17.11 1.09 -41.91
C VAL A 9 -17.22 1.30 -40.39
N LEU A 10 -18.34 0.92 -39.78
CA LEU A 10 -18.56 1.07 -38.35
C LEU A 10 -17.63 0.15 -37.53
N ASN A 11 -17.35 -1.06 -38.02
CA ASN A 11 -16.39 -1.97 -37.40
C ASN A 11 -14.94 -1.46 -37.51
N ASP A 12 -14.57 -0.84 -38.63
CA ASP A 12 -13.24 -0.27 -38.82
C ASP A 12 -13.03 0.97 -37.97
N SER A 13 -14.05 1.82 -37.79
CA SER A 13 -14.01 2.95 -36.85
C SER A 13 -13.87 2.48 -35.40
N ILE A 14 -14.60 1.42 -35.00
CA ILE A 14 -14.46 0.83 -33.65
C ILE A 14 -13.07 0.22 -33.47
N ARG A 15 -12.50 -0.43 -34.50
CA ARG A 15 -11.14 -0.94 -34.46
C ARG A 15 -10.10 0.17 -34.36
N GLN A 16 -10.23 1.25 -35.11
CA GLN A 16 -9.34 2.41 -35.02
C GLN A 16 -9.44 3.12 -33.67
N LEU A 17 -10.64 3.25 -33.09
CA LEU A 17 -10.79 3.77 -31.74
C LEU A 17 -10.12 2.86 -30.72
N LYS A 18 -10.31 1.53 -30.83
CA LYS A 18 -9.65 0.57 -29.95
C LYS A 18 -8.12 0.50 -30.14
N SER A 19 -7.61 0.71 -31.35
CA SER A 19 -6.16 0.75 -31.60
C SER A 19 -5.53 2.04 -31.08
N ASN A 20 -6.17 3.19 -31.33
CA ASN A 20 -5.70 4.48 -30.82
C ASN A 20 -5.72 4.56 -29.28
N GLN A 21 -6.65 3.84 -28.64
CA GLN A 21 -6.69 3.72 -27.18
C GLN A 21 -5.62 2.77 -26.61
N LYS A 22 -5.09 1.86 -27.43
CA LYS A 22 -4.06 0.89 -27.05
C LYS A 22 -2.64 1.42 -27.26
N ASP A 23 -2.46 2.32 -28.22
CA ASP A 23 -1.16 2.91 -28.58
C ASP A 23 -0.84 4.22 -27.87
N SER A 24 -1.77 4.78 -27.06
CA SER A 24 -1.40 5.82 -26.10
C SER A 24 -0.70 5.17 -24.91
N LYS A 25 0.55 4.77 -25.07
CA LYS A 25 1.49 4.82 -23.95
C LYS A 25 1.45 6.26 -23.46
N GLN A 26 0.69 6.52 -22.41
CA GLN A 26 0.67 7.83 -21.77
C GLN A 26 2.14 8.15 -21.45
N ASN A 27 2.68 9.21 -22.05
CA ASN A 27 4.02 9.68 -21.74
C ASN A 27 3.98 10.23 -20.32
N ILE A 28 4.37 9.39 -19.36
CA ILE A 28 4.51 9.75 -17.95
C ILE A 28 5.79 10.57 -17.83
N ASP A 29 5.68 11.78 -17.30
CA ASP A 29 6.84 12.63 -17.01
C ASP A 29 7.46 12.21 -15.68
N TRP A 30 8.40 11.26 -15.74
CA TRP A 30 9.08 10.72 -14.57
C TRP A 30 9.99 11.75 -13.86
N ASP A 31 10.26 12.89 -14.48
CA ASP A 31 11.10 13.96 -13.93
C ASP A 31 10.27 15.00 -13.14
N ASP A 32 8.93 14.94 -13.18
CA ASP A 32 8.05 15.74 -12.32
C ASP A 32 7.95 15.17 -10.90
N PHE A 33 8.95 15.48 -10.06
CA PHE A 33 8.95 15.10 -8.66
C PHE A 33 7.92 15.91 -7.86
N ASN A 34 6.80 15.27 -7.50
CA ASN A 34 5.65 15.92 -6.89
C ASN A 34 5.17 15.28 -5.56
N TYR A 35 5.71 14.11 -5.18
CA TYR A 35 5.27 13.35 -4.01
C TYR A 35 6.44 12.82 -3.15
N PRO A 36 6.33 12.72 -1.81
CA PRO A 36 5.28 13.28 -0.96
C PRO A 36 5.24 14.82 -1.06
N PRO A 37 4.11 15.50 -0.80
CA PRO A 37 3.95 16.93 -1.12
C PRO A 37 5.02 17.86 -0.52
N LEU A 38 5.55 17.50 0.65
CA LEU A 38 6.55 18.31 1.38
C LEU A 38 7.98 18.10 0.89
N ILE A 39 8.33 16.89 0.45
CA ILE A 39 9.72 16.52 0.13
C ILE A 39 9.92 16.34 -1.38
N LYS A 40 8.88 15.96 -2.11
CA LYS A 40 8.86 15.82 -3.58
C LYS A 40 10.01 14.95 -4.09
N VAL A 41 10.00 13.69 -3.67
CA VAL A 41 11.09 12.71 -3.94
C VAL A 41 10.79 11.84 -5.16
N ILE A 42 9.51 11.62 -5.47
CA ILE A 42 9.06 10.80 -6.59
C ILE A 42 7.98 11.52 -7.39
N HIS A 43 7.82 11.12 -8.65
CA HIS A 43 6.63 11.42 -9.43
C HIS A 43 5.48 10.48 -9.04
N TYR A 44 4.30 11.03 -8.79
CA TYR A 44 3.07 10.28 -8.57
C TYR A 44 1.85 11.04 -9.12
N ASN A 45 1.25 10.52 -10.20
CA ASN A 45 -0.02 10.98 -10.72
C ASN A 45 -0.90 9.80 -11.11
N ILE A 46 -2.02 9.62 -10.41
CA ILE A 46 -2.92 8.48 -10.64
C ILE A 46 -3.66 8.55 -11.99
N GLU A 47 -3.85 9.76 -12.53
CA GLU A 47 -4.58 9.93 -13.79
C GLU A 47 -3.73 9.55 -15.02
N GLU A 48 -2.40 9.55 -14.85
CA GLU A 48 -1.44 9.09 -15.87
C GLU A 48 -1.31 7.56 -15.91
N VAL A 49 -1.90 6.86 -14.94
CA VAL A 49 -1.95 5.40 -14.92
C VAL A 49 -3.15 4.92 -15.74
N GLN A 50 -2.94 3.85 -16.50
CA GLN A 50 -4.02 3.19 -17.23
C GLN A 50 -5.20 2.83 -16.30
N PRO A 51 -6.45 3.05 -16.73
CA PRO A 51 -7.63 2.89 -15.86
C PRO A 51 -7.73 1.53 -15.14
N GLU A 52 -7.28 0.46 -15.79
CA GLU A 52 -7.27 -0.91 -15.27
C GLU A 52 -6.37 -1.11 -14.03
N TYR A 53 -5.38 -0.25 -13.86
CA TYR A 53 -4.37 -0.31 -12.79
C TYR A 53 -4.53 0.74 -11.71
N ARG A 54 -5.39 1.75 -11.91
CA ARG A 54 -5.57 2.85 -10.94
C ARG A 54 -5.98 2.33 -9.55
N LEU A 55 -6.85 1.32 -9.48
CA LEU A 55 -7.26 0.73 -8.20
C LEU A 55 -6.09 0.04 -7.49
N VAL A 56 -5.20 -0.61 -8.24
CA VAL A 56 -3.99 -1.26 -7.69
C VAL A 56 -3.08 -0.20 -7.09
N VAL A 57 -2.78 0.85 -7.86
CA VAL A 57 -1.91 1.95 -7.42
C VAL A 57 -2.50 2.69 -6.23
N ARG A 58 -3.81 2.95 -6.21
CA ARG A 58 -4.50 3.54 -5.04
C ARG A 58 -4.40 2.65 -3.81
N SER A 59 -4.48 1.33 -3.96
CA SER A 59 -4.34 0.38 -2.85
C SER A 59 -2.93 0.40 -2.27
N LEU A 60 -1.89 0.48 -3.12
CA LEU A 60 -0.49 0.62 -2.70
C LEU A 60 -0.21 1.94 -2.00
N TRP A 61 -0.76 3.03 -2.55
CA TRP A 61 -0.64 4.34 -1.94
C TRP A 61 -1.33 4.36 -0.58
N LEU A 62 -2.57 3.88 -0.50
CA LEU A 62 -3.33 3.84 0.74
C LEU A 62 -2.66 2.97 1.80
N SER A 63 -2.10 1.81 1.44
CA SER A 63 -1.35 0.98 2.39
C SER A 63 -0.10 1.71 2.93
N SER A 64 0.58 2.51 2.10
CA SER A 64 1.70 3.34 2.55
C SER A 64 1.31 4.39 3.58
N ILE A 65 0.15 5.04 3.38
CA ILE A 65 -0.39 6.01 4.34
C ILE A 65 -0.82 5.30 5.63
N LEU A 66 -1.47 4.15 5.52
CA LEU A 66 -1.92 3.38 6.67
C LEU A 66 -0.76 2.90 7.54
N ILE A 67 0.37 2.49 6.97
CA ILE A 67 1.58 2.15 7.75
C ILE A 67 2.15 3.37 8.46
N ALA A 68 2.13 4.55 7.84
CA ALA A 68 2.53 5.79 8.50
C ALA A 68 1.62 6.11 9.69
N VAL A 69 0.31 6.01 9.52
CA VAL A 69 -0.66 6.22 10.60
C VAL A 69 -0.47 5.17 11.71
N TYR A 70 -0.32 3.89 11.34
CA TYR A 70 -0.07 2.80 12.26
C TYR A 70 1.17 3.04 13.13
N THR A 71 2.30 3.37 12.52
CA THR A 71 3.55 3.59 13.26
C THR A 71 3.48 4.83 14.18
N LEU A 72 2.71 5.85 13.83
CA LEU A 72 2.44 7.00 14.70
C LEU A 72 1.53 6.62 15.88
N LEU A 73 0.46 5.86 15.63
CA LEU A 73 -0.42 5.35 16.69
C LEU A 73 0.36 4.47 17.65
N ASN A 74 1.21 3.58 17.13
CA ASN A 74 2.03 2.68 17.94
C ASN A 74 2.98 3.45 18.88
N ILE A 75 3.55 4.58 18.44
CA ILE A 75 4.35 5.45 19.32
C ILE A 75 3.48 6.04 20.44
N ILE A 76 2.29 6.54 20.11
CA ILE A 76 1.36 7.12 21.08
C ILE A 76 0.94 6.06 22.11
N ASP A 77 0.51 4.88 21.65
CA ASP A 77 0.02 3.83 22.53
C ASP A 77 1.12 3.30 23.45
N ASN A 78 2.31 2.99 22.91
CA ASN A 78 3.44 2.58 23.76
C ASN A 78 3.88 3.69 24.74
N SER A 79 3.78 4.97 24.36
CA SER A 79 4.09 6.08 25.28
C SER A 79 3.11 6.14 26.46
N ILE A 80 1.82 5.94 26.19
CA ILE A 80 0.78 5.91 27.23
C ILE A 80 1.04 4.70 28.13
N GLN A 81 1.21 3.50 27.56
CA GLN A 81 1.46 2.28 28.31
C GLN A 81 2.70 2.39 29.22
N THR A 82 3.80 2.98 28.73
CA THR A 82 4.99 3.25 29.56
C THR A 82 4.68 4.18 30.74
N GLY A 83 3.82 5.18 30.55
CA GLY A 83 3.34 6.04 31.63
C GLY A 83 2.60 5.29 32.75
N TYR A 84 2.06 4.11 32.45
CA TYR A 84 1.36 3.23 33.40
C TYR A 84 2.21 2.06 33.92
N GLY A 85 3.52 2.07 33.65
CA GLY A 85 4.47 1.12 34.23
C GLY A 85 5.02 0.05 33.28
N ASN A 86 4.64 0.06 32.00
CA ASN A 86 5.28 -0.82 31.01
C ASN A 86 6.71 -0.35 30.67
N ASP A 87 7.55 -1.27 30.21
CA ASP A 87 8.95 -0.99 29.90
C ASP A 87 9.11 0.13 28.85
N GLY A 88 9.87 1.17 29.20
CA GLY A 88 10.12 2.32 28.32
C GLY A 88 10.89 1.99 27.05
N ILE A 89 11.54 0.82 26.98
CA ILE A 89 12.20 0.35 25.75
C ILE A 89 11.22 0.18 24.58
N ARG A 90 9.93 -0.03 24.88
CA ARG A 90 8.87 -0.14 23.87
C ARG A 90 8.75 1.11 23.01
N ILE A 91 8.91 2.30 23.61
CA ILE A 91 8.91 3.58 22.89
C ILE A 91 10.05 3.62 21.85
N LEU A 92 11.24 3.16 22.24
CA LEU A 92 12.39 3.10 21.34
C LEU A 92 12.11 2.20 20.13
N TYR A 93 11.51 1.02 20.35
CA TYR A 93 11.12 0.14 19.25
C TYR A 93 10.08 0.78 18.33
N SER A 94 9.09 1.49 18.86
CA SER A 94 8.11 2.21 18.03
C SER A 94 8.77 3.26 17.12
N PHE A 95 9.78 3.98 17.60
CA PHE A 95 10.58 4.87 16.75
C PHE A 95 11.38 4.11 15.69
N MET A 96 12.01 2.98 16.06
CA MET A 96 12.72 2.14 15.08
C MET A 96 11.79 1.65 13.97
N PHE A 97 10.54 1.31 14.30
CA PHE A 97 9.51 0.91 13.35
C PHE A 97 9.05 2.06 12.46
N LEU A 98 8.85 3.25 13.01
CA LEU A 98 8.57 4.45 12.23
C LEU A 98 9.64 4.68 11.15
N PHE A 99 10.92 4.61 11.52
CA PHE A 99 12.03 4.87 10.58
C PHE A 99 12.39 3.69 9.68
N SER A 100 12.00 2.46 10.03
CA SER A 100 12.29 1.28 9.21
C SER A 100 11.15 0.97 8.23
N PHE A 101 9.92 0.87 8.73
CA PHE A 101 8.80 0.41 7.93
C PHE A 101 8.26 1.46 6.96
N ASN A 102 8.29 2.74 7.31
CA ASN A 102 7.82 3.78 6.38
C ASN A 102 8.68 3.86 5.10
N PRO A 103 10.03 3.91 5.16
CA PRO A 103 10.84 3.88 3.95
C PRO A 103 10.67 2.59 3.14
N ILE A 104 10.58 1.44 3.81
CA ILE A 104 10.36 0.15 3.14
C ILE A 104 9.00 0.15 2.41
N GLN A 105 7.93 0.57 3.10
CA GLN A 105 6.59 0.61 2.52
C GLN A 105 6.51 1.63 1.37
N PHE A 106 7.16 2.79 1.52
CA PHE A 106 7.26 3.79 0.47
C PHE A 106 8.04 3.28 -0.76
N PHE A 107 9.13 2.56 -0.54
CA PHE A 107 9.91 1.92 -1.59
C PHE A 107 9.08 0.90 -2.38
N ILE A 108 8.30 0.08 -1.69
CA ILE A 108 7.38 -0.90 -2.29
C ILE A 108 6.28 -0.21 -3.08
N PHE A 109 5.66 0.82 -2.50
CA PHE A 109 4.67 1.64 -3.19
C PHE A 109 5.24 2.19 -4.50
N TYR A 110 6.40 2.84 -4.46
CA TYR A 110 7.03 3.40 -5.65
C TYR A 110 7.37 2.34 -6.70
N ARG A 111 7.94 1.20 -6.28
CA ARG A 111 8.24 0.10 -7.21
C ARG A 111 6.98 -0.52 -7.81
N GLY A 112 5.93 -0.71 -7.03
CA GLY A 112 4.66 -1.22 -7.55
C GLY A 112 4.00 -0.23 -8.51
N TYR A 113 4.00 1.07 -8.18
CA TYR A 113 3.52 2.13 -9.05
C TYR A 113 4.28 2.18 -10.37
N LYS A 114 5.60 2.36 -10.31
CA LYS A 114 6.46 2.45 -11.50
C LYS A 114 6.44 1.16 -12.31
N GLY A 115 6.36 0.02 -11.63
CA GLY A 115 6.35 -1.27 -12.30
C GLY A 115 5.08 -1.52 -13.11
N VAL A 116 3.92 -1.07 -12.61
CA VAL A 116 2.66 -1.17 -13.34
C VAL A 116 2.54 -0.09 -14.42
N ALA A 117 3.16 1.07 -14.21
CA ALA A 117 3.02 2.21 -15.11
C ALA A 117 4.02 2.21 -16.29
N SER A 118 5.26 1.73 -16.11
CA SER A 118 6.29 1.79 -17.15
C SER A 118 7.17 0.54 -17.27
N ASP A 119 7.66 -0.02 -16.17
CA ASP A 119 8.72 -1.04 -16.20
C ASP A 119 8.34 -2.33 -15.45
N PRO A 120 7.80 -3.35 -16.15
CA PRO A 120 7.39 -4.61 -15.55
C PRO A 120 8.48 -5.34 -14.78
N TYR A 121 9.77 -5.12 -15.08
CA TYR A 121 10.88 -5.78 -14.39
C TYR A 121 10.93 -5.42 -12.89
N LEU A 122 10.50 -4.20 -12.54
CA LEU A 122 10.42 -3.76 -11.14
C LEU A 122 9.43 -4.59 -10.32
N LEU A 123 8.43 -5.19 -10.97
CA LEU A 123 7.38 -5.98 -10.33
C LEU A 123 7.90 -7.31 -9.76
N VAL A 124 8.98 -7.88 -10.31
CA VAL A 124 9.53 -9.15 -9.81
C VAL A 124 10.00 -9.01 -8.36
N LEU A 125 10.83 -8.00 -8.09
CA LEU A 125 11.31 -7.75 -6.72
C LEU A 125 10.17 -7.29 -5.81
N TYR A 126 9.27 -6.43 -6.32
CA TYR A 126 8.09 -6.00 -5.58
C TYR A 126 7.26 -7.20 -5.09
N LYS A 127 6.97 -8.18 -5.95
CA LYS A 127 6.18 -9.38 -5.60
C LYS A 127 6.77 -10.11 -4.39
N TRP A 128 8.08 -10.36 -4.38
CA TRP A 128 8.75 -11.08 -3.29
C TRP A 128 8.78 -10.29 -1.98
N ILE A 129 9.15 -9.01 -2.04
CA ILE A 129 9.18 -8.16 -0.83
C ILE A 129 7.77 -8.00 -0.26
N GLN A 130 6.76 -7.84 -1.12
CA GLN A 130 5.37 -7.67 -0.70
C GLN A 130 4.82 -8.93 -0.01
N ILE A 131 5.13 -10.13 -0.52
CA ILE A 131 4.78 -11.39 0.13
C ILE A 131 5.41 -11.46 1.53
N LEU A 132 6.71 -11.15 1.63
CA LEU A 132 7.41 -11.15 2.91
C LEU A 132 6.76 -10.18 3.90
N LEU A 133 6.47 -8.95 3.48
CA LEU A 133 5.82 -7.97 4.33
C LEU A 133 4.42 -8.39 4.77
N ILE A 134 3.61 -8.95 3.88
CA ILE A 134 2.28 -9.45 4.25
C ILE A 134 2.39 -10.49 5.37
N MET A 135 3.35 -11.42 5.27
CA MET A 135 3.59 -12.40 6.34
C MET A 135 4.05 -11.73 7.65
N CYS A 136 4.93 -10.73 7.57
CA CYS A 136 5.34 -9.95 8.74
C CYS A 136 4.15 -9.22 9.39
N TRP A 137 3.29 -8.57 8.61
CA TRP A 137 2.13 -7.83 9.13
C TRP A 137 1.11 -8.75 9.80
N ILE A 138 0.84 -9.93 9.23
CA ILE A 138 -0.02 -10.95 9.86
C ILE A 138 0.60 -11.44 11.17
N THR A 139 1.94 -11.61 11.20
CA THR A 139 2.62 -12.06 12.41
C THR A 139 2.50 -11.01 13.51
N PHE A 140 2.79 -9.74 13.18
CA PHE A 140 2.72 -8.62 14.12
C PHE A 140 1.31 -8.29 14.60
N SER A 141 0.27 -8.57 13.82
CA SER A 141 -1.11 -8.41 14.30
C SER A 141 -1.52 -9.49 15.31
N ILE A 142 -0.77 -10.60 15.42
CA ILE A 142 -1.07 -11.68 16.37
C ILE A 142 -0.24 -11.53 17.64
N VAL A 143 1.07 -11.33 17.49
CA VAL A 143 2.03 -11.41 18.60
C VAL A 143 2.18 -10.09 19.35
N ASP A 144 2.47 -10.18 20.64
CA ASP A 144 2.95 -9.06 21.46
C ASP A 144 4.47 -9.17 21.60
N ILE A 145 5.19 -8.44 20.75
CA ILE A 145 6.65 -8.43 20.77
C ILE A 145 7.17 -7.07 20.34
N LEU A 146 8.30 -6.63 20.90
CA LEU A 146 9.01 -5.40 20.48
C LEU A 146 8.12 -4.14 20.43
N GLY A 147 7.05 -4.05 21.23
CA GLY A 147 6.13 -2.90 21.23
C GLY A 147 4.96 -3.01 20.24
N PHE A 148 4.77 -4.15 19.59
CA PHE A 148 3.51 -4.47 18.90
C PHE A 148 2.44 -4.91 19.89
N ASN A 149 1.23 -4.36 19.78
CA ASN A 149 0.09 -4.76 20.62
C ASN A 149 -0.87 -5.68 19.83
N GLY A 150 -0.37 -6.84 19.38
CA GLY A 150 -1.20 -7.77 18.63
C GLY A 150 -2.39 -8.33 19.45
N PHE A 151 -3.27 -9.04 18.76
CA PHE A 151 -4.53 -9.55 19.32
C PHE A 151 -4.39 -10.34 20.62
N ILE A 152 -3.25 -11.01 20.86
CA ILE A 152 -3.01 -11.78 22.09
C ILE A 152 -3.07 -10.89 23.35
N THR A 153 -2.59 -9.65 23.28
CA THR A 153 -2.50 -8.73 24.42
C THR A 153 -3.73 -7.83 24.55
N LEU A 154 -4.61 -7.84 23.54
CA LEU A 154 -5.79 -6.99 23.49
C LEU A 154 -6.72 -7.18 24.70
N SER A 155 -6.99 -8.43 25.09
CA SER A 155 -7.86 -8.73 26.24
C SER A 155 -7.28 -8.18 27.54
N TYR A 156 -5.97 -8.36 27.75
CA TYR A 156 -5.26 -7.83 28.90
C TYR A 156 -5.31 -6.30 28.95
N LEU A 157 -5.14 -5.64 27.80
CA LEU A 157 -5.24 -4.18 27.71
C LEU A 157 -6.66 -3.69 28.01
N PHE A 158 -7.71 -4.38 27.56
CA PHE A 158 -9.08 -3.99 27.88
C PHE A 158 -9.41 -4.09 29.37
N ASP A 159 -8.80 -5.03 30.09
CA ASP A 159 -9.01 -5.18 31.53
C ASP A 159 -8.23 -4.14 32.35
N TYR A 160 -7.00 -3.81 31.95
CA TYR A 160 -6.11 -2.94 32.74
C TYR A 160 -6.11 -1.47 32.27
N LEU A 161 -6.08 -1.22 30.96
CA LEU A 161 -6.02 0.09 30.32
C LEU A 161 -6.97 0.16 29.11
N PRO A 162 -8.29 0.29 29.33
CA PRO A 162 -9.28 0.17 28.26
C PRO A 162 -9.03 1.10 27.07
N PHE A 163 -8.49 2.30 27.32
CA PHE A 163 -8.13 3.24 26.27
C PHE A 163 -7.00 2.73 25.37
N CYS A 164 -5.94 2.16 25.95
CA CYS A 164 -4.89 1.47 25.19
C CYS A 164 -5.43 0.25 24.46
N GLY A 165 -6.37 -0.49 25.06
CA GLY A 165 -7.06 -1.59 24.38
C GLY A 165 -7.79 -1.15 23.10
N VAL A 166 -8.46 0.00 23.14
CA VAL A 166 -9.08 0.61 21.95
C VAL A 166 -8.04 1.04 20.91
N LEU A 167 -6.94 1.66 21.33
CA LEU A 167 -5.86 2.06 20.41
C LEU A 167 -5.20 0.86 19.74
N ALA A 168 -4.85 -0.17 20.52
CA ALA A 168 -4.32 -1.44 20.01
C ALA A 168 -5.29 -2.11 19.03
N LEU A 169 -6.59 -2.07 19.29
CA LEU A 169 -7.59 -2.60 18.37
C LEU A 169 -7.61 -1.83 17.04
N PHE A 170 -7.49 -0.50 17.08
CA PHE A 170 -7.36 0.30 15.86
C PHE A 170 -6.06 0.00 15.11
N GLU A 171 -4.94 -0.17 15.83
CA GLU A 171 -3.66 -0.58 15.27
C GLU A 171 -3.78 -1.92 14.51
N ASP A 172 -4.39 -2.93 15.12
CA ASP A 172 -4.62 -4.24 14.51
C ASP A 172 -5.54 -4.18 13.30
N ILE A 173 -6.64 -3.41 13.37
CA ILE A 173 -7.53 -3.20 12.23
C ILE A 173 -6.77 -2.55 11.07
N ILE A 174 -5.93 -1.55 11.35
CA ILE A 174 -5.11 -0.91 10.33
C ILE A 174 -4.14 -1.91 9.68
N LEU A 175 -3.46 -2.75 10.48
CA LEU A 175 -2.58 -3.80 9.96
C LEU A 175 -3.34 -4.79 9.06
N LEU A 176 -4.52 -5.24 9.48
CA LEU A 176 -5.35 -6.14 8.68
C LEU A 176 -5.82 -5.48 7.38
N LEU A 177 -6.18 -4.20 7.40
CA LEU A 177 -6.49 -3.43 6.19
C LEU A 177 -5.28 -3.31 5.27
N VAL A 178 -4.09 -3.07 5.81
CA VAL A 178 -2.84 -3.05 5.04
C VAL A 178 -2.61 -4.41 4.39
N VAL A 179 -2.79 -5.52 5.12
CA VAL A 179 -2.69 -6.89 4.58
C VAL A 179 -3.69 -7.10 3.44
N ALA A 180 -4.95 -6.71 3.63
CA ALA A 180 -5.99 -6.86 2.62
C ALA A 180 -5.69 -6.05 1.34
N LEU A 181 -5.33 -4.77 1.47
CA LEU A 181 -4.97 -3.91 0.35
C LEU A 181 -3.71 -4.40 -0.37
N SER A 182 -2.71 -4.83 0.41
CA SER A 182 -1.45 -5.38 -0.09
C SER A 182 -1.64 -6.67 -0.85
N GLY A 183 -2.46 -7.58 -0.31
CA GLY A 183 -2.84 -8.84 -0.95
C GLY A 183 -3.66 -8.63 -2.21
N PHE A 184 -4.62 -7.69 -2.18
CA PHE A 184 -5.39 -7.30 -3.36
C PHE A 184 -4.49 -6.75 -4.47
N ALA A 185 -3.60 -5.81 -4.15
CA ALA A 185 -2.66 -5.24 -5.12
C ALA A 185 -1.74 -6.31 -5.70
N LEU A 186 -1.18 -7.19 -4.85
CA LEU A 186 -0.35 -8.31 -5.28
C LEU A 186 -1.10 -9.27 -6.20
N PHE A 187 -2.31 -9.68 -5.84
CA PHE A 187 -3.15 -10.56 -6.65
C PHE A 187 -3.45 -9.96 -8.02
N ARG A 188 -3.80 -8.66 -8.08
CA ARG A 188 -4.05 -7.97 -9.34
C ARG A 188 -2.80 -7.88 -10.20
N ILE A 189 -1.66 -7.55 -9.61
CA ILE A 189 -0.36 -7.46 -10.30
C ILE A 189 0.08 -8.82 -10.84
N TRP A 190 -0.19 -9.91 -10.12
CA TRP A 190 0.15 -11.26 -10.57
C TRP A 190 -0.63 -11.69 -11.82
N ASN A 191 -1.83 -11.14 -12.00
CA ASN A 191 -2.70 -11.44 -13.15
C ASN A 191 -2.45 -10.52 -14.35
N ILE A 192 -1.51 -9.58 -14.27
CA ILE A 192 -1.08 -8.77 -15.41
C ILE A 192 -0.28 -9.69 -16.33
N LYS A 193 -0.76 -9.92 -17.56
CA LYS A 193 -0.01 -10.66 -18.57
C LYS A 193 1.17 -9.80 -19.00
N GLU A 194 2.38 -10.31 -18.75
CA GLU A 194 3.63 -9.78 -19.32
C GLU A 194 3.61 -9.86 -20.86
#